data_AF-A0A2I0UFN3-F1
#
_entry.id   AF-A0A2I0UFN3-F1
#
_cell.length_a   1.000
_cell.length_b   1.000
_cell.length_c   1.000
_cell.angle_alpha   90.00
_cell.angle_beta   90.00
_cell.angle_gamma   90.00
#
_symmetry.space_group_name_H-M   'P 1'
#
loop_
_entity.id
_entity.type
_entity.pdbx_description
1 polymer ?
#
loop_
_entity_poly.entity_id
_entity_poly.type
_entity_poly.pdbx_seq_one_letter_code
_entity_poly.pdbx_strand_id
1 'polypeptide(L)'
;MAFIDRLRESLDEQVPNEQARNIILLKLSVEDANTDCQRVLRPLENPNLILELCNWIGSVEYKFEAMAAAFATMKVSSQTCFGCGKPGHLKKHCHNAQKPKLPNISPRCKKGGHYANQCCSKYYKDGKPLSGNCQWSVPAWNHARTQVAPGLLPLQTYPACVPEPAAAPEWTWQPPNQ
;
A
#
# COMPACT_ATOMS: atom_id res chain seq x y z
N MET A 1 -25.88 13.77 1.93
CA MET A 1 -24.78 14.76 2.03
C MET A 1 -25.33 16.10 2.51
N ALA A 2 -25.33 16.36 3.82
CA ALA A 2 -26.02 17.54 4.36
C ALA A 2 -25.35 18.91 4.02
N PHE A 3 -24.14 18.94 3.47
CA PHE A 3 -23.42 20.20 3.24
C PHE A 3 -23.94 20.98 2.02
N ILE A 4 -23.94 20.36 0.84
CA ILE A 4 -24.31 21.06 -0.41
C ILE A 4 -25.79 21.46 -0.38
N ASP A 5 -26.66 20.61 0.18
CA ASP A 5 -28.09 20.90 0.30
C ASP A 5 -28.33 22.15 1.15
N ARG A 6 -27.69 22.25 2.32
CA ARG A 6 -27.77 23.44 3.20
C ARG A 6 -27.17 24.69 2.55
N LEU A 7 -26.08 24.54 1.80
CA LEU A 7 -25.46 25.65 1.07
C LEU A 7 -26.40 26.18 -0.02
N ARG A 8 -27.03 25.28 -0.78
CA ARG A 8 -27.99 25.65 -1.83
C ARG A 8 -29.19 26.37 -1.24
N GLU A 9 -29.79 25.84 -0.19
CA GLU A 9 -30.93 26.43 0.50
C GLU A 9 -30.60 27.85 1.01
N SER A 10 -29.43 28.04 1.62
CA SER A 10 -28.99 29.36 2.08
C SER A 10 -28.76 30.35 0.94
N LEU A 11 -28.21 29.89 -0.19
CA LEU A 11 -28.04 30.74 -1.37
C LEU A 11 -29.37 31.05 -2.07
N ASP A 12 -30.34 30.15 -1.97
CA ASP A 12 -31.68 30.37 -2.51
C ASP A 12 -32.40 31.50 -1.80
N GLU A 13 -32.22 31.63 -0.49
CA GLU A 13 -32.78 32.73 0.31
C GLU A 13 -32.03 34.05 0.12
N GLN A 14 -30.69 34.01 0.02
CA GLN A 14 -29.86 35.22 0.01
C GLN A 14 -29.70 35.86 -1.37
N VAL A 15 -29.75 35.05 -2.44
CA VAL A 15 -29.41 35.50 -3.79
C VAL A 15 -30.60 35.30 -4.72
N PRO A 16 -31.36 36.39 -5.03
CA PRO A 16 -32.50 36.31 -5.94
C PRO A 16 -32.08 36.12 -7.41
N ASN A 17 -30.85 36.51 -7.76
CA ASN A 17 -30.32 36.29 -9.10
C ASN A 17 -29.80 34.85 -9.26
N GLU A 18 -30.48 34.07 -10.11
CA GLU A 18 -30.17 32.66 -10.34
C GLU A 18 -28.75 32.42 -10.90
N GLN A 19 -28.28 33.28 -11.81
CA GLN A 19 -26.95 33.14 -12.40
C GLN A 19 -25.86 33.40 -11.37
N ALA A 20 -26.02 34.44 -10.56
CA ALA A 20 -25.08 34.75 -9.48
C ALA A 20 -25.06 33.63 -8.43
N ARG A 21 -26.23 33.12 -8.04
CA ARG A 21 -26.37 31.98 -7.12
C ARG A 21 -25.64 30.75 -7.63
N ASN A 22 -25.80 30.40 -8.90
CA ASN A 22 -25.17 29.22 -9.50
C ASN A 22 -23.65 29.33 -9.53
N ILE A 23 -23.11 30.51 -9.83
CA ILE A 23 -21.66 30.76 -9.81
C ILE A 23 -21.11 30.65 -8.39
N ILE A 24 -21.79 31.25 -7.42
CA ILE A 24 -21.40 31.19 -6.00
C ILE A 24 -21.48 29.75 -5.49
N LEU A 25 -22.56 29.03 -5.82
CA LEU A 25 -22.74 27.64 -5.45
C LEU A 25 -21.59 26.79 -5.97
N LEU A 26 -21.25 26.88 -7.26
CA LEU A 26 -20.14 26.14 -7.86
C LEU A 26 -18.81 26.46 -7.18
N LYS A 27 -18.52 27.74 -6.93
CA LYS A 27 -17.25 28.15 -6.33
C LYS A 27 -17.10 27.67 -4.88
N LEU A 28 -18.11 27.93 -4.05
CA LEU A 28 -18.08 27.55 -2.63
C LEU A 28 -18.12 26.03 -2.46
N SER A 29 -18.93 25.33 -3.25
CA SER A 29 -18.97 23.87 -3.19
C SER A 29 -17.65 23.22 -3.58
N VAL A 30 -16.84 23.83 -4.45
CA VAL A 30 -15.47 23.36 -4.72
C VAL A 30 -14.52 23.74 -3.60
N GLU A 31 -14.50 25.00 -3.13
CA GLU A 31 -13.51 25.46 -2.15
C GLU A 31 -13.67 24.78 -0.78
N ASP A 32 -14.92 24.58 -0.33
CA ASP A 32 -15.24 24.06 1.00
C ASP A 32 -15.39 22.53 1.04
N ALA A 33 -15.40 21.86 -0.13
CA ALA A 33 -15.50 20.41 -0.20
C ALA A 33 -14.24 19.71 0.33
N ASN A 34 -14.39 18.44 0.72
CA ASN A 34 -13.24 17.60 1.06
C ASN A 34 -12.34 17.37 -0.18
N THR A 35 -11.07 17.01 0.05
CA THR A 35 -10.07 16.88 -1.02
C THR A 35 -10.45 15.91 -2.15
N ASP A 36 -11.22 14.87 -1.85
CA ASP A 36 -11.68 13.90 -2.85
C ASP A 36 -12.82 14.48 -3.70
N CYS A 37 -13.80 15.11 -3.07
CA CYS A 37 -14.86 15.85 -3.75
C CYS A 37 -14.27 16.99 -4.59
N GLN A 38 -13.30 17.75 -4.07
CA GLN A 38 -12.60 18.78 -4.84
C GLN A 38 -12.03 18.25 -6.15
N ARG A 39 -11.43 17.05 -6.13
CA ARG A 39 -10.84 16.43 -7.31
C ARG A 39 -11.89 16.14 -8.40
N VAL A 40 -13.08 15.74 -7.99
CA VAL A 40 -14.20 15.44 -8.90
C VAL A 40 -14.92 16.71 -9.33
N LEU A 41 -14.98 17.74 -8.47
CA LEU A 41 -15.73 18.96 -8.72
C LEU A 41 -14.97 20.02 -9.53
N ARG A 42 -13.63 20.11 -9.40
CA ARG A 42 -12.82 21.11 -10.15
C ARG A 42 -13.00 21.09 -11.68
N PRO A 43 -13.15 19.92 -12.34
CA PRO A 43 -13.37 19.87 -13.78
C PRO A 43 -14.81 20.20 -14.21
N LEU A 44 -15.75 20.33 -13.28
CA LEU A 44 -17.16 20.55 -13.62
C LEU A 44 -17.44 22.01 -13.91
N GLU A 45 -18.12 22.25 -15.03
CA GLU A 45 -18.67 23.56 -15.39
C GLU A 45 -20.12 23.72 -14.90
N ASN A 46 -20.80 22.60 -14.60
CA ASN A 46 -22.24 22.58 -14.32
C ASN A 46 -22.54 22.40 -12.82
N PRO A 47 -23.19 23.38 -12.16
CA PRO A 47 -23.47 23.33 -10.73
C PRO A 47 -24.51 22.29 -10.32
N ASN A 48 -25.40 21.90 -11.23
CA ASN A 48 -26.46 20.92 -10.94
C ASN A 48 -25.96 19.48 -10.78
N LEU A 49 -24.77 19.16 -11.31
CA LEU A 49 -24.18 17.80 -11.23
C LEU A 49 -23.39 17.56 -9.93
N ILE A 50 -23.19 18.61 -9.13
CA ILE A 50 -22.36 18.58 -7.91
C ILE A 50 -22.95 17.63 -6.86
N LEU A 51 -24.29 17.61 -6.72
CA LEU A 51 -24.99 16.78 -5.73
C LEU A 51 -24.79 15.28 -5.99
N GLU A 52 -25.01 14.85 -7.24
CA GLU A 52 -25.01 13.42 -7.59
C GLU A 52 -23.61 12.82 -7.50
N LEU A 53 -22.60 13.56 -7.94
CA LEU A 53 -21.21 13.08 -7.98
C LEU A 53 -20.61 12.96 -6.57
N CYS A 54 -20.89 13.91 -5.68
CA CYS A 54 -20.36 13.89 -4.32
C CYS A 54 -21.04 12.87 -3.40
N ASN A 55 -22.24 12.39 -3.73
CA ASN A 55 -22.97 11.48 -2.87
C ASN A 55 -22.28 10.12 -2.69
N TRP A 56 -21.55 9.66 -3.72
CA TRP A 56 -20.84 8.38 -3.68
C TRP A 56 -19.39 8.49 -3.21
N ILE A 57 -18.83 9.70 -3.18
CA ILE A 57 -17.45 9.95 -2.77
C ILE A 57 -17.28 9.66 -1.27
N GLY A 58 -16.25 8.89 -0.95
CA GLY A 58 -15.94 8.49 0.44
C GLY A 58 -16.61 7.19 0.90
N SER A 59 -17.50 6.61 0.08
CA SER A 59 -18.03 5.26 0.30
C SER A 59 -16.90 4.21 0.31
N VAL A 60 -17.18 3.04 0.88
CA VAL A 60 -16.23 1.90 0.86
C VAL A 60 -15.94 1.47 -0.58
N GLU A 61 -16.97 1.50 -1.44
CA GLU A 61 -16.88 1.19 -2.86
C GLU A 61 -15.97 2.17 -3.59
N TYR A 62 -16.14 3.49 -3.38
CA TYR A 62 -15.29 4.53 -3.95
C TYR A 62 -13.83 4.34 -3.54
N LYS A 63 -13.57 4.04 -2.26
CA LYS A 63 -12.21 3.78 -1.77
C LYS A 63 -11.59 2.55 -2.42
N PHE A 64 -12.37 1.48 -2.58
CA PHE A 64 -11.91 0.25 -3.20
C PHE A 64 -11.63 0.45 -4.70
N GLU A 65 -12.51 1.15 -5.40
CA GLU A 65 -12.32 1.49 -6.81
C GLU A 65 -11.10 2.39 -7.01
N ALA A 66 -10.94 3.44 -6.19
CA ALA A 66 -9.77 4.31 -6.24
C ALA A 66 -8.47 3.53 -5.99
N MET A 67 -8.47 2.58 -5.05
CA MET A 67 -7.33 1.68 -4.84
C MET A 67 -7.09 0.78 -6.06
N ALA A 68 -8.13 0.17 -6.61
CA ALA A 68 -8.02 -0.70 -7.78
C ALA A 68 -7.48 0.05 -9.01
N ALA A 69 -7.96 1.28 -9.26
CA ALA A 69 -7.47 2.15 -10.32
C ALA A 69 -5.99 2.53 -10.11
N ALA A 70 -5.57 2.80 -8.87
CA ALA A 70 -4.17 3.03 -8.54
C ALA A 70 -3.30 1.79 -8.84
N PHE A 71 -3.78 0.59 -8.49
CA PHE A 71 -3.07 -0.65 -8.83
C PHE A 71 -3.07 -0.97 -10.33
N ALA A 72 -4.12 -0.60 -11.07
CA ALA A 72 -4.19 -0.80 -12.52
C ALA A 72 -3.20 0.09 -13.27
N THR A 73 -2.97 1.32 -12.78
CA THR A 73 -1.98 2.24 -13.34
C THR A 73 -0.56 1.95 -12.87
N MET A 74 -0.40 1.23 -11.75
CA MET A 74 0.87 0.60 -11.40
C MET A 74 1.19 -0.48 -12.43
N LYS A 75 1.88 -0.07 -13.49
CA LYS A 75 2.65 -0.97 -14.32
C LYS A 75 3.60 -1.68 -13.35
N VAL A 76 3.31 -2.93 -13.02
CA VAL A 76 4.28 -3.87 -12.46
C VAL A 76 5.32 -4.00 -13.55
N SER A 77 6.21 -2.99 -13.60
CA SER A 77 7.10 -2.69 -14.70
C SER A 77 7.80 -3.99 -14.97
N SER A 78 7.51 -4.61 -16.11
CA SER A 78 7.97 -5.92 -16.56
C SER A 78 9.35 -6.22 -15.98
N GLN A 79 9.39 -6.75 -14.75
CA GLN A 79 10.61 -6.65 -13.95
C GLN A 79 11.59 -7.53 -14.67
N THR A 80 12.65 -6.93 -15.21
CA THR A 80 13.70 -7.69 -15.88
C THR A 80 14.33 -8.56 -14.82
N CYS A 81 14.41 -9.85 -15.08
CA CYS A 81 14.96 -10.80 -14.15
C CYS A 81 16.39 -10.40 -13.78
N PHE A 82 16.67 -10.14 -12.49
CA PHE A 82 18.01 -9.82 -11.98
C PHE A 82 19.06 -10.93 -12.21
N GLY A 83 18.65 -12.11 -12.69
CA GLY A 83 19.56 -13.20 -13.06
C GLY A 83 19.90 -13.25 -14.55
N CYS A 84 18.92 -13.03 -15.43
CA CYS A 84 19.08 -13.23 -16.88
C CYS A 84 18.79 -11.99 -17.74
N GLY A 85 18.33 -10.89 -17.13
CA GLY A 85 17.99 -9.62 -17.79
C GLY A 85 16.70 -9.65 -18.61
N LYS A 86 16.02 -10.79 -18.75
CA LYS A 86 14.78 -10.90 -19.53
C LYS A 86 13.55 -10.46 -18.73
N PRO A 87 12.62 -9.71 -19.30
CA PRO A 87 11.38 -9.32 -18.64
C PRO A 87 10.44 -10.51 -18.42
N GLY A 88 9.41 -10.31 -17.60
CA GLY A 88 8.30 -11.26 -17.42
C GLY A 88 8.46 -12.26 -16.27
N HIS A 89 9.57 -12.22 -15.53
CA HIS A 89 9.74 -13.04 -14.33
C HIS A 89 10.78 -12.46 -13.36
N LEU A 90 10.67 -12.83 -12.09
CA LEU A 90 11.65 -12.52 -11.06
C LEU A 90 12.76 -13.58 -11.03
N LYS A 91 13.94 -13.24 -10.48
CA LYS A 91 15.09 -14.17 -10.34
C LYS A 91 14.73 -15.52 -9.70
N LYS A 92 13.78 -15.53 -8.76
CA LYS A 92 13.28 -16.75 -8.08
C LYS A 92 12.56 -17.72 -9.04
N HIS A 93 11.95 -17.20 -10.10
CA HIS A 93 11.19 -17.98 -11.10
C HIS A 93 11.92 -18.04 -12.45
N CYS A 94 13.23 -17.83 -12.45
CA CYS A 94 14.04 -17.86 -13.66
C CYS A 94 14.42 -19.29 -14.02
N HIS A 95 13.77 -19.84 -15.05
CA HIS A 95 14.13 -21.15 -15.61
C HIS A 95 15.56 -21.20 -16.15
N ASN A 96 16.10 -20.05 -16.57
CA ASN A 96 17.45 -19.93 -17.13
C ASN A 96 18.41 -19.25 -16.13
N ALA A 97 18.30 -19.63 -14.85
CA ALA A 97 19.18 -19.11 -13.82
C ALA A 97 20.63 -19.43 -14.21
N GLN A 98 21.42 -18.40 -14.52
CA GLN A 98 22.84 -18.59 -14.77
C GLN A 98 23.46 -19.18 -13.50
N LYS A 99 24.01 -20.39 -13.61
CA LYS A 99 24.78 -20.99 -12.52
C LYS A 99 25.95 -20.04 -12.24
N PRO A 100 26.25 -19.71 -10.98
CA PRO A 100 27.35 -18.82 -10.66
C PRO A 100 28.64 -19.46 -11.22
N LYS A 101 29.33 -18.75 -12.13
CA LYS A 101 30.53 -19.23 -12.82
C LYS A 101 31.60 -19.57 -11.79
N LEU A 102 31.89 -20.87 -11.62
CA LEU A 102 32.93 -21.34 -10.72
C LEU A 102 34.27 -20.71 -11.18
N PRO A 103 35.03 -20.04 -10.30
CA PRO A 103 36.32 -19.50 -10.69
C PRO A 103 37.23 -20.66 -11.11
N ASN A 104 37.99 -20.47 -12.18
CA ASN A 104 38.96 -21.48 -12.65
C ASN A 104 40.05 -21.74 -11.59
N ILE A 105 40.45 -20.68 -10.88
CA ILE A 105 41.41 -20.72 -9.78
C ILE A 105 40.81 -20.01 -8.57
N SER A 106 40.82 -20.66 -7.42
CA SER A 106 40.40 -20.06 -6.16
C SER A 106 41.23 -18.83 -5.80
N PRO A 107 40.62 -17.65 -5.56
CA PRO A 107 41.37 -16.46 -5.18
C PRO A 107 42.03 -16.58 -3.80
N ARG A 108 41.59 -17.53 -2.95
CA ARG A 108 42.18 -17.74 -1.60
C ARG A 108 43.47 -18.56 -1.65
N CYS A 109 43.44 -19.76 -2.21
CA CYS A 109 44.62 -20.66 -2.20
C CYS A 109 45.39 -20.72 -3.52
N LYS A 110 44.82 -20.14 -4.59
CA LYS A 110 45.35 -20.21 -5.95
C LYS A 110 45.51 -21.65 -6.49
N LYS A 111 44.74 -22.61 -5.95
CA LYS A 111 44.71 -24.03 -6.37
C LYS A 111 43.28 -24.43 -6.75
N GLY A 112 43.10 -25.06 -7.92
CA GLY A 112 41.82 -25.61 -8.37
C GLY A 112 40.67 -24.59 -8.49
N GLY A 113 39.55 -25.02 -9.08
CA GLY A 113 38.40 -24.14 -9.27
C GLY A 113 37.39 -24.23 -8.14
N HIS A 114 37.40 -23.26 -7.22
CA HIS A 114 36.41 -23.14 -6.14
C HIS A 114 36.37 -21.72 -5.59
N TYR A 115 35.28 -21.34 -4.93
CA TYR A 115 35.16 -20.01 -4.31
C TYR A 115 35.99 -19.89 -3.04
N ALA A 116 36.41 -18.68 -2.66
CA ALA A 116 37.23 -18.43 -1.48
C ALA A 116 36.62 -18.99 -0.17
N ASN A 117 35.30 -18.92 -0.05
CA ASN A 117 34.54 -19.44 1.10
C ASN A 117 34.46 -20.98 1.13
N GLN A 118 34.72 -21.66 0.02
CA GLN A 118 34.77 -23.13 -0.09
C GLN A 118 36.20 -23.67 -0.07
N CYS A 119 37.19 -22.81 0.13
CA CYS A 119 38.59 -23.17 0.09
C CYS A 119 39.05 -23.79 1.42
N CYS A 120 39.34 -25.09 1.41
CA CYS A 120 39.93 -25.82 2.55
C CYS A 120 41.44 -26.09 2.43
N SER A 121 42.13 -25.46 1.47
CA SER A 121 43.59 -25.59 1.40
C SER A 121 44.27 -24.89 2.58
N LYS A 122 45.19 -25.58 3.25
CA LYS A 122 46.05 -25.01 4.31
C LYS A 122 47.25 -24.22 3.77
N TYR A 123 47.55 -24.39 2.49
CA TYR A 123 48.72 -23.79 1.85
C TYR A 123 48.37 -23.17 0.50
N TYR A 124 48.98 -22.02 0.20
CA TYR A 124 48.98 -21.44 -1.16
C TYR A 124 49.63 -22.41 -2.16
N LYS A 125 49.46 -22.15 -3.47
CA LYS A 125 50.23 -22.84 -4.52
C LYS A 125 51.75 -22.72 -4.35
N ASP A 126 52.20 -21.62 -3.74
CA ASP A 126 53.61 -21.30 -3.51
C ASP A 126 54.16 -21.90 -2.18
N GLY A 127 53.43 -22.83 -1.54
CA GLY A 127 53.87 -23.51 -0.31
C GLY A 127 53.71 -22.70 0.99
N LYS A 128 53.41 -21.39 0.91
CA LYS A 128 53.18 -20.54 2.09
C LYS A 128 51.91 -20.98 2.85
N PRO A 129 51.92 -20.96 4.20
CA PRO A 129 50.73 -21.29 5.00
C PRO A 129 49.63 -20.23 4.81
N LEU A 130 48.38 -20.68 4.73
CA LEU A 130 47.18 -19.85 4.68
C LEU A 130 46.68 -19.61 6.10
N SER A 131 46.28 -18.37 6.40
CA SER A 131 45.63 -18.04 7.66
C SER A 131 44.11 -18.35 7.60
N GLY A 132 43.59 -18.91 8.70
CA GLY A 132 42.16 -19.18 8.92
C GLY A 132 41.74 -20.63 8.71
N ASN A 133 40.79 -21.09 9.53
CA ASN A 133 40.27 -22.45 9.50
C ASN A 133 39.22 -22.65 8.37
N CYS A 134 39.13 -23.84 7.79
CA CYS A 134 38.03 -24.14 6.86
C CYS A 134 36.77 -24.48 7.68
N GLN A 135 35.75 -23.62 7.65
CA GLN A 135 34.42 -23.98 8.12
C GLN A 135 33.58 -24.38 6.91
N TRP A 136 33.34 -25.68 6.76
CA TRP A 136 32.24 -26.15 5.91
C TRP A 136 30.94 -25.80 6.63
N SER A 137 30.32 -24.68 6.28
CA SER A 137 28.91 -24.50 6.59
C SER A 137 28.15 -25.53 5.76
N VAL A 138 27.68 -26.60 6.40
CA VAL A 138 26.71 -27.52 5.79
C VAL A 138 25.61 -26.66 5.18
N PRO A 139 25.34 -26.78 3.86
CA PRO A 139 24.33 -25.95 3.26
C PRO A 139 23.00 -26.39 3.87
N ALA A 140 22.26 -25.44 4.46
CA ALA A 140 20.97 -25.68 5.10
C ALA A 140 19.91 -26.06 4.06
N TRP A 141 20.00 -27.28 3.51
CA TRP A 141 19.02 -27.86 2.59
C TRP A 141 17.92 -28.62 3.31
N ASN A 142 17.80 -28.46 4.63
CA ASN A 142 16.71 -29.03 5.42
C ASN A 142 16.13 -27.98 6.36
N HIS A 143 15.65 -26.85 5.82
CA HIS A 143 14.51 -26.23 6.46
C HIS A 143 13.29 -27.00 5.94
N ALA A 144 12.77 -27.90 6.77
CA ALA A 144 11.39 -28.35 6.62
C ALA A 144 10.55 -27.08 6.45
N ARG A 145 10.04 -26.90 5.23
CA ARG A 145 9.16 -25.79 4.92
C ARG A 145 7.86 -26.13 5.63
N THR A 146 7.74 -25.71 6.89
CA THR A 146 6.43 -25.56 7.49
C THR A 146 5.74 -24.52 6.62
N GLN A 147 4.97 -25.00 5.65
CA GLN A 147 3.90 -24.23 5.08
C GLN A 147 2.96 -24.00 6.25
N VAL A 148 3.19 -22.92 6.99
CA VAL A 148 2.05 -22.23 7.56
C VAL A 148 1.29 -21.81 6.31
N ALA A 149 0.17 -22.50 6.04
CA ALA A 149 -0.85 -21.95 5.16
C ALA A 149 -0.97 -20.47 5.54
N PRO A 150 -1.10 -19.53 4.59
CA PRO A 150 -1.49 -18.18 4.97
C PRO A 150 -2.76 -18.37 5.80
N GLY A 151 -2.60 -18.20 7.11
CA GLY A 151 -3.71 -18.26 8.02
C GLY A 151 -4.71 -17.30 7.43
N LEU A 152 -5.92 -17.80 7.19
CA LEU A 152 -7.09 -16.95 7.17
C LEU A 152 -6.83 -15.92 8.26
N LEU A 153 -6.69 -14.65 7.85
CA LEU A 153 -6.64 -13.57 8.81
C LEU A 153 -7.78 -13.88 9.78
N PRO A 154 -7.53 -13.95 11.09
CA PRO A 154 -8.62 -14.18 12.02
C PRO A 154 -9.65 -13.13 11.65
N LEU A 155 -10.87 -13.60 11.29
CA LEU A 155 -12.03 -12.74 11.22
C LEU A 155 -11.95 -11.94 12.51
N GLN A 156 -11.63 -10.65 12.39
CA GLN A 156 -11.78 -9.77 13.51
C GLN A 156 -13.29 -9.78 13.74
N THR A 157 -13.71 -10.60 14.69
CA THR A 157 -14.96 -10.39 15.39
C THR A 157 -14.81 -9.02 16.01
N TYR A 158 -15.28 -8.02 15.27
CA TYR A 158 -15.60 -6.72 15.84
C TYR A 158 -16.42 -7.01 17.10
N PRO A 159 -16.05 -6.44 18.26
CA PRO A 159 -16.93 -6.54 19.41
C PRO A 159 -18.30 -6.02 18.97
N ALA A 160 -19.34 -6.82 19.23
CA ALA A 160 -20.71 -6.37 19.07
C ALA A 160 -20.81 -5.00 19.76
N CYS A 161 -21.31 -4.01 19.02
CA CYS A 161 -21.63 -2.71 19.57
C CYS A 161 -22.63 -2.93 20.70
N VAL A 162 -22.15 -2.96 21.94
CA VAL A 162 -23.01 -2.86 23.11
C VAL A 162 -23.54 -1.43 23.07
N PRO A 163 -24.85 -1.19 22.97
CA PRO A 163 -25.35 0.16 23.12
C PRO A 163 -24.99 0.63 24.53
N GLU A 164 -24.18 1.67 24.59
CA GLU A 164 -23.95 2.47 25.79
C GLU A 164 -25.31 2.94 26.30
N PRO A 165 -25.64 2.76 27.59
CA PRO A 165 -26.88 3.30 28.13
C PRO A 165 -26.84 4.82 27.96
N ALA A 166 -27.90 5.36 27.35
CA ALA A 166 -28.03 6.78 27.04
C ALA A 166 -27.64 7.63 28.25
N ALA A 167 -26.53 8.36 28.14
CA ALA A 167 -26.23 9.45 29.04
C ALA A 167 -27.38 10.46 28.94
N ALA A 168 -28.12 10.62 30.04
CA ALA A 168 -29.18 11.60 30.13
C ALA A 168 -28.58 13.00 29.88
N PRO A 169 -29.21 13.83 29.04
CA PRO A 169 -28.69 15.15 28.72
C PRO A 169 -28.73 16.07 29.95
N GLU A 170 -27.69 16.89 30.08
CA GLU A 170 -27.32 17.77 31.21
C GLU A 170 -28.27 18.97 31.43
N TRP A 171 -29.58 18.81 31.24
CA TRP A 171 -30.57 19.88 31.45
C TRP A 171 -31.68 19.51 32.44
N THR A 172 -31.64 18.33 33.08
CA THR A 172 -32.58 18.03 34.16
C THR A 172 -32.20 18.77 35.43
N TRP A 173 -32.84 19.91 35.66
CA TRP A 173 -32.88 20.61 36.94
C TRP A 173 -33.22 19.65 38.09
N GLN A 174 -32.35 19.58 39.10
CA GLN A 174 -32.64 18.90 40.36
C GLN A 174 -33.04 19.92 41.43
N PRO A 175 -34.13 19.68 42.19
CA PRO A 175 -34.48 20.55 43.31
C PRO A 175 -33.52 20.35 44.49
N PRO A 176 -33.27 21.39 45.31
CA PRO A 176 -32.41 21.27 46.48
C PRO A 176 -33.05 20.36 47.54
N ASN A 177 -32.28 19.39 48.04
CA ASN A 177 -32.68 18.54 49.16
C ASN A 177 -32.79 19.37 50.45
N GLN A 178 -33.90 19.21 51.17
CA GLN A 178 -34.00 19.53 52.61
C GLN A 178 -33.39 18.40 53.43
#